data_AF-A0A952SEC6-F1
#
_entry.id   AF-A0A952SEC6-F1
#
_cell.length_a   1.000
_cell.length_b   1.000
_cell.length_c   1.000
_cell.angle_alpha   90.00
_cell.angle_beta   90.00
_cell.angle_gamma   90.00
#
_symmetry.space_group_name_H-M   'P 1'
#
loop_
_entity.id
_entity.type
_entity.pdbx_description
1 polymer ?
#
loop_
_entity_poly.entity_id
_entity_poly.type
_entity_poly.pdbx_seq_one_letter_code
_entity_poly.pdbx_strand_id
1 'polypeptide(L)'
;MSVAFVEAAISSHAEQESANQSWVRLLVEAERLRLPTKFLRVLPPDFIHFEFDELRTYAAEYHPGEHRMLLNRTLSLNAAGRVLKPLGRMTHKELEVIYHELFHAYMDYLTAKGIQLGEAEHSSETLLRVAKTQQVCRYGEVMITPIVQRMDEVESRYLTEAESWEALNETWAVFVGWVVWNQLELLQQTGKSTFLGGRDAQQWIPRLKRAFEQGEFRGYYVPEEPGERRLAQKRYLAKSSQLSLEEALVIMEQAIGFSNDFVKMADASFGLTWRSACLTEKERVN
;
A
#
# COMPACT_ATOMS: atom_id res chain seq x y z
N MET A 1 43.48 -13.91 -8.27
CA MET A 1 42.15 -13.56 -7.75
C MET A 1 42.26 -13.50 -6.24
N SER A 2 41.99 -12.34 -5.64
CA SER A 2 42.25 -12.09 -4.22
C SER A 2 41.19 -12.76 -3.35
N VAL A 3 41.60 -13.32 -2.21
CA VAL A 3 40.73 -14.01 -1.23
C VAL A 3 39.55 -13.13 -0.80
N ALA A 4 39.74 -11.80 -0.75
CA ALA A 4 38.71 -10.82 -0.45
C ALA A 4 37.54 -10.78 -1.47
N PHE A 5 37.78 -11.09 -2.75
CA PHE A 5 36.71 -11.17 -3.75
C PHE A 5 35.90 -12.46 -3.61
N VAL A 6 36.52 -13.53 -3.11
CA VAL A 6 35.84 -14.82 -2.90
C VAL A 6 34.98 -14.76 -1.64
N GLU A 7 35.48 -14.14 -0.56
CA GLU A 7 34.69 -13.94 0.68
C GLU A 7 33.49 -13.00 0.48
N ALA A 8 33.66 -11.90 -0.26
CA ALA A 8 32.56 -10.99 -0.57
C ALA A 8 31.46 -11.67 -1.41
N ALA A 9 31.84 -12.50 -2.39
CA ALA A 9 30.89 -13.23 -3.23
C ALA A 9 30.15 -14.36 -2.48
N ILE A 10 30.79 -14.98 -1.48
CA ILE A 10 30.16 -16.00 -0.63
C ILE A 10 29.18 -15.34 0.36
N SER A 11 29.55 -14.20 0.94
CA SER A 11 28.66 -13.43 1.83
C SER A 11 27.42 -12.93 1.10
N SER A 12 27.58 -12.37 -0.11
CA SER A 12 26.45 -11.88 -0.91
C SER A 12 25.50 -12.99 -1.33
N HIS A 13 26.02 -14.19 -1.65
CA HIS A 13 25.17 -15.34 -2.01
C HIS A 13 24.38 -15.88 -0.81
N ALA A 14 25.00 -15.95 0.37
CA ALA A 14 24.33 -16.40 1.60
C ALA A 14 23.25 -15.40 2.08
N GLU A 15 23.52 -14.10 1.94
CA GLU A 15 22.54 -13.03 2.25
C GLU A 15 21.35 -13.06 1.29
N GLN A 16 21.60 -13.27 -0.01
CA GLN A 16 20.54 -13.37 -1.03
C GLN A 16 19.69 -14.63 -0.86
N GLU A 17 20.28 -15.78 -0.52
CA GLU A 17 19.53 -16.99 -0.16
C GLU A 17 18.65 -16.79 1.09
N SER A 18 19.17 -16.09 2.11
CA SER A 18 18.44 -15.76 3.33
C SER A 18 17.27 -14.80 3.07
N ALA A 19 17.47 -13.78 2.23
CA ALA A 19 16.41 -12.86 1.79
C ALA A 19 15.30 -13.61 1.03
N ASN A 20 15.69 -14.46 0.06
CA ASN A 20 14.76 -15.30 -0.69
C ASN A 20 13.92 -16.20 0.24
N GLN A 21 14.56 -16.87 1.20
CA GLN A 21 13.85 -17.72 2.16
C GLN A 21 12.88 -16.92 3.05
N SER A 22 13.28 -15.71 3.45
CA SER A 22 12.45 -14.82 4.27
C SER A 22 11.22 -14.34 3.50
N TRP A 23 11.37 -13.98 2.22
CA TRP A 23 10.27 -13.58 1.35
C TRP A 23 9.28 -14.72 1.08
N VAL A 24 9.80 -15.90 0.73
CA VAL A 24 8.96 -17.09 0.51
C VAL A 24 8.15 -17.42 1.77
N ARG A 25 8.77 -17.32 2.94
CA ARG A 25 8.07 -17.53 4.22
C ARG A 25 6.97 -16.49 4.45
N LEU A 26 7.23 -15.22 4.16
CA LEU A 26 6.23 -14.15 4.26
C LEU A 26 5.01 -14.46 3.39
N LEU A 27 5.22 -14.87 2.13
CA LEU A 27 4.15 -15.24 1.20
C LEU A 27 3.32 -16.43 1.73
N VAL A 28 3.99 -17.51 2.18
CA VAL A 28 3.31 -18.70 2.73
C VAL A 28 2.48 -18.35 3.97
N GLU A 29 3.03 -17.52 4.87
CA GLU A 29 2.31 -17.10 6.06
C GLU A 29 1.12 -16.17 5.73
N ALA A 30 1.27 -15.28 4.74
CA ALA A 30 0.20 -14.43 4.25
C ALA A 30 -0.95 -15.25 3.65
N GLU A 31 -0.66 -16.26 2.82
CA GLU A 31 -1.65 -17.18 2.28
C GLU A 31 -2.38 -17.95 3.37
N ARG A 32 -1.63 -18.45 4.37
CA ARG A 32 -2.21 -19.18 5.52
C ARG A 32 -3.18 -18.30 6.32
N LEU A 33 -2.90 -17.00 6.43
CA LEU A 33 -3.77 -16.01 7.07
C LEU A 33 -4.86 -15.47 6.13
N ARG A 34 -4.92 -15.94 4.88
CA ARG A 34 -5.84 -15.46 3.84
C ARG A 34 -5.72 -13.95 3.62
N LEU A 35 -4.50 -13.45 3.61
CA LEU A 35 -4.16 -12.06 3.28
C LEU A 35 -3.90 -11.90 1.77
N PRO A 36 -3.99 -10.67 1.24
CA PRO A 36 -3.69 -10.40 -0.17
C PRO A 36 -2.24 -10.77 -0.51
N THR A 37 -2.03 -11.51 -1.60
CA THR A 37 -0.67 -11.88 -2.03
C THR A 37 -0.39 -11.51 -3.48
N LYS A 38 -1.39 -11.02 -4.24
CA LYS A 38 -1.26 -10.76 -5.68
C LYS A 38 -0.12 -9.78 -5.97
N PHE A 39 -0.11 -8.59 -5.37
CA PHE A 39 0.98 -7.63 -5.57
C PHE A 39 2.32 -8.09 -4.96
N LEU A 40 2.29 -8.81 -3.82
CA LEU A 40 3.51 -9.34 -3.20
C LEU A 40 4.24 -10.33 -4.11
N ARG A 41 3.51 -11.14 -4.90
CA ARG A 41 4.12 -12.08 -5.83
C ARG A 41 4.81 -11.41 -7.03
N VAL A 42 4.52 -10.14 -7.29
CA VAL A 42 5.16 -9.37 -8.37
C VAL A 42 6.55 -8.88 -7.96
N LEU A 43 6.76 -8.62 -6.68
CA LEU A 43 8.03 -8.15 -6.14
C LEU A 43 9.10 -9.27 -6.20
N PRO A 44 10.29 -8.97 -6.76
CA PRO A 44 11.45 -9.85 -6.64
C PRO A 44 11.78 -10.05 -5.15
N PRO A 45 12.13 -11.28 -4.73
CA PRO A 45 12.41 -11.55 -3.32
C PRO A 45 13.58 -10.76 -2.73
N ASP A 46 14.48 -10.24 -3.57
CA ASP A 46 15.65 -9.44 -3.23
C ASP A 46 15.46 -7.93 -3.47
N PHE A 47 14.28 -7.51 -3.92
CA PHE A 47 13.98 -6.09 -4.11
C PHE A 47 13.95 -5.33 -2.78
N ILE A 48 13.45 -5.96 -1.71
CA ILE A 48 13.31 -5.30 -0.40
C ILE A 48 14.38 -5.80 0.57
N HIS A 49 15.12 -4.87 1.16
CA HIS A 49 16.06 -5.15 2.25
C HIS A 49 15.40 -4.92 3.60
N PHE A 50 15.09 -6.01 4.32
CA PHE A 50 14.49 -5.94 5.65
C PHE A 50 15.54 -5.65 6.72
N GLU A 51 15.31 -4.60 7.50
CA GLU A 51 16.10 -4.22 8.65
C GLU A 51 15.22 -4.10 9.90
N PHE A 52 15.84 -4.21 11.07
CA PHE A 52 15.13 -4.07 12.34
C PHE A 52 15.80 -3.01 13.22
N ASP A 53 15.01 -2.03 13.67
CA ASP A 53 15.48 -0.97 14.55
C ASP A 53 14.39 -0.53 15.55
N GLU A 54 14.76 0.29 16.53
CA GLU A 54 13.85 0.86 17.52
C GLU A 54 13.07 2.06 16.94
N LEU A 55 12.04 1.75 16.17
CA LEU A 55 11.06 2.74 15.75
C LEU A 55 10.21 3.18 16.94
N ARG A 56 10.19 4.48 17.24
CA ARG A 56 9.41 5.01 18.38
C ARG A 56 7.92 5.09 18.12
N THR A 57 7.54 5.37 16.87
CA THR A 57 6.16 5.77 16.51
C THR A 57 5.50 4.86 15.49
N TYR A 58 6.27 4.06 14.76
CA TYR A 58 5.79 3.26 13.64
C TYR A 58 6.18 1.79 13.78
N ALA A 59 5.38 0.91 13.17
CA ALA A 59 5.69 -0.51 13.12
C ALA A 59 6.64 -0.83 11.97
N ALA A 60 6.53 -0.11 10.84
CA ALA A 60 7.40 -0.23 9.68
C ALA A 60 7.53 1.12 8.98
N GLU A 61 8.58 1.28 8.17
CA GLU A 61 8.81 2.41 7.28
C GLU A 61 9.58 1.92 6.05
N TYR A 62 9.11 2.25 4.85
CA TYR A 62 9.82 1.96 3.60
C TYR A 62 10.60 3.18 3.10
N HIS A 63 11.85 2.96 2.69
CA HIS A 63 12.73 3.97 2.09
C HIS A 63 13.00 3.62 0.61
N PRO A 64 12.32 4.27 -0.36
CA PRO A 64 12.44 3.93 -1.78
C PRO A 64 13.85 4.03 -2.34
N GLY A 65 14.64 5.02 -1.93
CA GLY A 65 15.99 5.24 -2.46
C GLY A 65 17.00 4.11 -2.18
N GLU A 66 16.73 3.29 -1.16
CA GLU A 66 17.59 2.18 -0.73
C GLU A 66 16.87 0.83 -0.83
N HIS A 67 15.61 0.83 -1.32
CA HIS A 67 14.67 -0.28 -1.25
C HIS A 67 14.63 -0.97 0.12
N ARG A 68 14.72 -0.16 1.17
CA ARG A 68 14.94 -0.61 2.55
C ARG A 68 13.64 -0.56 3.33
N MET A 69 13.27 -1.68 3.93
CA MET A 69 12.12 -1.81 4.81
C MET A 69 12.60 -1.86 6.26
N LEU A 70 12.47 -0.75 6.97
CA LEU A 70 12.81 -0.66 8.37
C LEU A 70 11.63 -1.11 9.22
N LEU A 71 11.81 -2.17 9.99
CA LEU A 71 10.79 -2.74 10.85
C LEU A 71 11.12 -2.45 12.31
N ASN A 72 10.09 -2.17 13.10
CA ASN A 72 10.26 -2.07 14.54
C ASN A 72 10.80 -3.39 15.08
N ARG A 73 11.81 -3.33 15.96
CA ARG A 73 12.45 -4.51 16.54
C ARG A 73 11.45 -5.49 17.18
N THR A 74 10.33 -5.00 17.69
CA THR A 74 9.23 -5.82 18.24
C THR A 74 8.53 -6.72 17.22
N LEU A 75 8.71 -6.45 15.92
CA LEU A 75 8.26 -7.29 14.82
C LEU A 75 9.21 -8.43 14.50
N SER A 76 10.41 -8.47 15.10
CA SER A 76 11.33 -9.59 14.93
C SER A 76 11.03 -10.73 15.90
N LEU A 77 11.39 -11.96 15.51
CA LEU A 77 11.27 -13.14 16.35
C LEU A 77 12.04 -12.94 17.65
N ASN A 78 11.33 -12.99 18.78
CA ASN A 78 11.86 -12.75 20.12
C ASN A 78 12.58 -11.39 20.28
N ALA A 79 12.21 -10.38 19.49
CA ALA A 79 12.87 -9.07 19.46
C ALA A 79 14.40 -9.14 19.15
N ALA A 80 14.85 -10.18 18.45
CA ALA A 80 16.27 -10.41 18.16
C ALA A 80 16.83 -9.51 17.04
N GLY A 81 15.96 -8.89 16.23
CA GLY A 81 16.35 -7.96 15.16
C GLY A 81 16.94 -8.62 13.91
N ARG A 82 16.58 -9.89 13.63
CA ARG A 82 17.15 -10.64 12.49
C ARG A 82 16.12 -11.22 11.54
N VAL A 83 15.03 -11.74 12.08
CA VAL A 83 14.02 -12.48 11.32
C VAL A 83 12.65 -11.97 11.74
N LEU A 84 11.77 -11.75 10.76
CA LEU A 84 10.39 -11.38 11.02
C LEU A 84 9.69 -12.43 11.90
N LYS A 85 8.97 -12.00 12.93
CA LYS A 85 8.12 -12.90 13.70
C LYS A 85 7.00 -13.43 12.79
N PRO A 86 6.44 -14.62 13.06
CA PRO A 86 5.33 -15.10 12.24
C PRO A 86 4.20 -14.08 12.15
N LEU A 87 3.64 -13.85 10.96
CA LEU A 87 2.54 -12.91 10.72
C LEU A 87 1.35 -13.21 11.62
N GLY A 88 1.10 -14.49 11.92
CA GLY A 88 0.00 -14.90 12.80
C GLY A 88 0.20 -14.57 14.29
N ARG A 89 1.38 -14.02 14.66
CA ARG A 89 1.68 -13.48 15.99
C ARG A 89 1.70 -11.96 16.01
N MET A 90 1.39 -11.31 14.89
CA MET A 90 1.25 -9.86 14.79
C MET A 90 -0.18 -9.44 15.09
N THR A 91 -0.34 -8.22 15.60
CA THR A 91 -1.66 -7.60 15.74
C THR A 91 -2.19 -7.18 14.38
N HIS A 92 -3.51 -6.97 14.26
CA HIS A 92 -4.10 -6.47 13.03
C HIS A 92 -3.50 -5.11 12.62
N LYS A 93 -3.18 -4.24 13.60
CA LYS A 93 -2.56 -2.94 13.35
C LYS A 93 -1.12 -3.06 12.84
N GLU A 94 -0.34 -4.02 13.35
CA GLU A 94 1.00 -4.29 12.82
C GLU A 94 0.93 -4.77 11.37
N LEU A 95 0.00 -5.67 11.05
CA LEU A 95 -0.20 -6.16 9.68
C LEU A 95 -0.73 -5.09 8.72
N GLU A 96 -1.63 -4.22 9.20
CA GLU A 96 -2.10 -3.03 8.47
C GLU A 96 -0.93 -2.16 8.01
N VAL A 97 -0.02 -1.82 8.93
CA VAL A 97 1.15 -0.98 8.65
C VAL A 97 2.15 -1.70 7.75
N ILE A 98 2.43 -3.00 7.98
CA ILE A 98 3.34 -3.75 7.11
C ILE A 98 2.83 -3.78 5.66
N TYR A 99 1.52 -3.99 5.45
CA TYR A 99 0.96 -4.01 4.10
C TYR A 99 0.90 -2.64 3.45
N HIS A 100 0.72 -1.58 4.23
CA HIS A 100 0.88 -0.19 3.77
C HIS A 100 2.29 0.02 3.20
N GLU A 101 3.33 -0.31 3.96
CA GLU A 101 4.71 -0.12 3.52
C GLU A 101 5.11 -1.06 2.36
N LEU A 102 4.65 -2.32 2.37
CA LEU A 102 4.90 -3.25 1.27
C LEU A 102 4.24 -2.76 -0.04
N PHE A 103 3.13 -2.05 0.05
CA PHE A 103 2.51 -1.44 -1.12
C PHE A 103 3.34 -0.29 -1.68
N HIS A 104 3.99 0.52 -0.82
CA HIS A 104 4.95 1.51 -1.28
C HIS A 104 6.12 0.87 -2.02
N ALA A 105 6.68 -0.23 -1.50
CA ALA A 105 7.73 -0.97 -2.17
C ALA A 105 7.28 -1.53 -3.53
N TYR A 106 6.04 -2.01 -3.61
CA TYR A 106 5.46 -2.45 -4.87
C TYR A 106 5.32 -1.32 -5.89
N MET A 107 4.81 -0.16 -5.50
CA MET A 107 4.70 1.00 -6.39
C MET A 107 6.08 1.51 -6.83
N ASP A 108 7.06 1.50 -5.92
CA ASP A 108 8.45 1.83 -6.22
C ASP A 108 9.04 0.88 -7.27
N TYR A 109 8.87 -0.43 -7.07
CA TYR A 109 9.23 -1.45 -8.06
C TYR A 109 8.59 -1.15 -9.41
N LEU A 110 7.27 -0.93 -9.48
CA LEU A 110 6.61 -0.63 -10.75
C LEU A 110 7.17 0.62 -11.47
N THR A 111 7.70 1.60 -10.73
CA THR A 111 8.30 2.81 -11.30
C THR A 111 9.79 2.68 -11.63
N ALA A 112 10.48 1.67 -11.10
CA ALA A 112 11.89 1.44 -11.38
C ALA A 112 12.09 1.12 -12.87
N LYS A 113 12.91 1.92 -13.56
CA LYS A 113 13.15 1.77 -15.00
C LYS A 113 13.82 0.43 -15.30
N GLY A 114 13.26 -0.35 -16.22
CA GLY A 114 13.93 -1.51 -16.83
C GLY A 114 13.33 -2.87 -16.52
N ILE A 115 12.14 -2.96 -15.93
CA ILE A 115 11.51 -4.24 -15.65
C ILE A 115 10.81 -4.76 -16.90
N GLN A 116 11.25 -5.91 -17.40
CA GLN A 116 10.47 -6.75 -18.33
C GLN A 116 9.53 -7.59 -17.47
N LEU A 117 8.25 -7.25 -17.41
CA LEU A 117 7.36 -7.76 -16.37
C LEU A 117 6.70 -9.11 -16.72
N GLY A 118 6.44 -9.58 -17.95
CA GLY A 118 5.74 -10.86 -18.24
C GLY A 118 4.31 -10.99 -17.65
N GLU A 119 3.39 -11.87 -18.08
CA GLU A 119 1.92 -11.85 -17.80
C GLU A 119 1.33 -11.17 -16.50
N ALA A 120 1.94 -11.26 -15.32
CA ALA A 120 1.62 -10.41 -14.15
C ALA A 120 1.79 -8.87 -14.41
N GLU A 121 2.37 -8.54 -15.56
CA GLU A 121 2.64 -7.26 -16.22
C GLU A 121 1.35 -6.52 -16.57
N HIS A 122 0.33 -7.18 -17.12
CA HIS A 122 -0.84 -6.44 -17.61
C HIS A 122 -1.64 -5.77 -16.49
N SER A 123 -1.80 -6.46 -15.34
CA SER A 123 -2.46 -5.88 -14.16
C SER A 123 -1.62 -4.76 -13.53
N SER A 124 -0.30 -4.96 -13.49
CA SER A 124 0.65 -4.01 -12.89
C SER A 124 0.79 -2.75 -13.74
N GLU A 125 0.89 -2.89 -15.06
CA GLU A 125 0.89 -1.81 -16.04
C GLU A 125 -0.43 -1.03 -16.02
N THR A 126 -1.56 -1.73 -15.92
CA THR A 126 -2.88 -1.08 -15.83
C THR A 126 -2.98 -0.27 -14.56
N LEU A 127 -2.56 -0.83 -13.42
CA LEU A 127 -2.53 -0.12 -12.15
C LEU A 127 -1.62 1.12 -12.22
N LEU A 128 -0.41 0.99 -12.75
CA LEU A 128 0.54 2.10 -12.89
C LEU A 128 0.01 3.19 -13.83
N ARG A 129 -0.60 2.80 -14.96
CA ARG A 129 -1.24 3.74 -15.90
C ARG A 129 -2.34 4.53 -15.20
N VAL A 130 -3.22 3.85 -14.45
CA VAL A 130 -4.27 4.52 -13.69
C VAL A 130 -3.67 5.42 -12.62
N ALA A 131 -2.63 4.98 -11.90
CA ALA A 131 -1.93 5.82 -10.93
C ALA A 131 -1.40 7.11 -11.57
N LYS A 132 -0.76 7.03 -12.74
CA LYS A 132 -0.26 8.23 -13.46
C LYS A 132 -1.39 9.14 -13.95
N THR A 133 -2.50 8.59 -14.43
CA THR A 133 -3.67 9.40 -14.79
C THR A 133 -4.25 10.12 -13.57
N GLN A 134 -4.41 9.42 -12.44
CA GLN A 134 -4.96 10.01 -11.22
C GLN A 134 -4.00 11.03 -10.60
N GLN A 135 -2.68 10.78 -10.65
CA GLN A 135 -1.65 11.71 -10.18
C GLN A 135 -1.86 13.10 -10.80
N VAL A 136 -1.96 13.16 -12.12
CA VAL A 136 -2.15 14.42 -12.86
C VAL A 136 -3.54 15.00 -12.60
N CYS A 137 -4.57 14.17 -12.63
CA CYS A 137 -5.95 14.65 -12.66
C CYS A 137 -6.52 15.04 -11.28
N ARG A 138 -6.11 14.36 -10.20
CA ARG A 138 -6.64 14.56 -8.83
C ARG A 138 -5.61 15.02 -7.82
N TYR A 139 -4.36 14.59 -7.95
CA TYR A 139 -3.33 14.87 -6.95
C TYR A 139 -2.42 16.04 -7.34
N GLY A 140 -2.58 16.60 -8.56
CA GLY A 140 -1.91 17.85 -8.94
C GLY A 140 -2.49 19.08 -8.24
N GLU A 141 -3.79 19.07 -7.89
CA GLU A 141 -4.44 20.06 -7.04
C GLU A 141 -5.28 19.35 -5.98
N VAL A 142 -4.92 19.52 -4.71
CA VAL A 142 -5.59 18.87 -3.59
C VAL A 142 -6.12 19.88 -2.58
N MET A 143 -7.16 19.49 -1.86
CA MET A 143 -7.59 20.17 -0.65
C MET A 143 -6.82 19.56 0.53
N ILE A 144 -6.27 20.41 1.39
CA ILE A 144 -5.63 20.00 2.65
C ILE A 144 -6.41 20.55 3.84
N THR A 145 -6.30 19.89 4.99
CA THR A 145 -6.69 20.49 6.28
C THR A 145 -5.45 21.14 6.90
N PRO A 146 -5.30 22.47 6.84
CA PRO A 146 -4.06 23.14 7.23
C PRO A 146 -3.77 23.01 8.74
N ILE A 147 -4.81 22.84 9.55
CA ILE A 147 -4.73 22.64 10.99
C ILE A 147 -5.51 21.36 11.34
N VAL A 148 -4.83 20.36 11.89
CA VAL A 148 -5.42 19.04 12.22
C VAL A 148 -6.64 19.17 13.14
N GLN A 149 -6.66 20.16 14.04
CA GLN A 149 -7.80 20.41 14.95
C GLN A 149 -8.98 21.15 14.29
N ARG A 150 -8.84 21.66 13.05
CA ARG A 150 -9.88 22.39 12.32
C ARG A 150 -10.20 21.69 11.01
N MET A 151 -10.83 20.52 11.13
CA MET A 151 -11.09 19.63 10.00
C MET A 151 -12.06 20.19 8.95
N ASP A 152 -12.83 21.22 9.30
CA ASP A 152 -13.76 21.90 8.39
C ASP A 152 -13.10 23.03 7.59
N GLU A 153 -11.91 23.50 8.02
CA GLU A 153 -11.13 24.46 7.25
C GLU A 153 -10.31 23.68 6.22
N VAL A 154 -10.56 23.97 4.93
CA VAL A 154 -9.84 23.35 3.82
C VAL A 154 -9.19 24.42 2.94
N GLU A 155 -7.99 24.13 2.46
CA GLU A 155 -7.22 25.01 1.58
C GLU A 155 -6.82 24.23 0.32
N SER A 156 -6.95 24.85 -0.85
CA SER A 156 -6.46 24.26 -2.11
C SER A 156 -4.94 24.43 -2.22
N ARG A 157 -4.26 23.39 -2.69
CA ARG A 157 -2.83 23.33 -2.92
C ARG A 157 -2.50 22.68 -4.25
N TYR A 158 -1.69 23.37 -5.04
CA TYR A 158 -1.04 22.82 -6.22
C TYR A 158 0.24 22.11 -5.81
N LEU A 159 0.36 20.84 -6.18
CA LEU A 159 1.49 19.99 -5.80
C LEU A 159 2.47 19.88 -6.96
N THR A 160 3.75 19.72 -6.64
CA THR A 160 4.75 19.33 -7.64
C THR A 160 4.51 17.89 -8.12
N GLU A 161 5.25 17.45 -9.15
CA GLU A 161 5.17 16.05 -9.60
C GLU A 161 5.55 15.07 -8.48
N ALA A 162 6.57 15.39 -7.66
CA ALA A 162 6.99 14.56 -6.55
C ALA A 162 5.94 14.53 -5.42
N GLU A 163 5.44 15.70 -5.02
CA GLU A 163 4.42 15.82 -3.96
C GLU A 163 3.10 15.16 -4.37
N SER A 164 2.69 15.30 -5.63
CA SER A 164 1.47 14.64 -6.15
C SER A 164 1.62 13.13 -6.21
N TRP A 165 2.81 12.62 -6.55
CA TRP A 165 3.08 11.17 -6.50
C TRP A 165 3.04 10.64 -5.08
N GLU A 166 3.66 11.35 -4.13
CA GLU A 166 3.63 10.98 -2.72
C GLU A 166 2.20 10.99 -2.17
N ALA A 167 1.43 12.05 -2.43
CA ALA A 167 0.03 12.17 -2.02
C ALA A 167 -0.83 11.00 -2.53
N LEU A 168 -0.65 10.61 -3.80
CA LEU A 168 -1.33 9.46 -4.38
C LEU A 168 -0.90 8.16 -3.72
N ASN A 169 0.41 7.91 -3.65
CA ASN A 169 0.98 6.66 -3.16
C ASN A 169 0.61 6.43 -1.69
N GLU A 170 0.68 7.46 -0.85
CA GLU A 170 0.24 7.42 0.55
C GLU A 170 -1.27 7.15 0.67
N THR A 171 -2.08 7.81 -0.15
CA THR A 171 -3.54 7.59 -0.15
C THR A 171 -3.90 6.15 -0.52
N TRP A 172 -3.21 5.57 -1.51
CA TRP A 172 -3.42 4.19 -1.93
C TRP A 172 -2.91 3.19 -0.90
N ALA A 173 -1.74 3.44 -0.29
CA ALA A 173 -1.19 2.58 0.75
C ALA A 173 -2.09 2.54 2.01
N VAL A 174 -2.66 3.68 2.42
CA VAL A 174 -3.65 3.75 3.51
C VAL A 174 -4.83 2.81 3.23
N PHE A 175 -5.33 2.81 1.99
CA PHE A 175 -6.41 1.91 1.59
C PHE A 175 -5.99 0.44 1.63
N VAL A 176 -4.78 0.10 1.16
CA VAL A 176 -4.28 -1.28 1.20
C VAL A 176 -4.12 -1.79 2.63
N GLY A 177 -3.57 -0.97 3.53
CA GLY A 177 -3.53 -1.28 4.96
C GLY A 177 -4.93 -1.53 5.52
N TRP A 178 -5.88 -0.64 5.25
CA TRP A 178 -7.27 -0.79 5.69
C TRP A 178 -7.93 -2.06 5.17
N VAL A 179 -7.70 -2.45 3.90
CA VAL A 179 -8.24 -3.69 3.31
C VAL A 179 -7.76 -4.91 4.09
N VAL A 180 -6.49 -4.94 4.48
CA VAL A 180 -5.88 -6.03 5.28
C VAL A 180 -6.47 -6.06 6.68
N TRP A 181 -6.52 -4.92 7.36
CA TRP A 181 -7.13 -4.81 8.68
C TRP A 181 -8.60 -5.26 8.68
N ASN A 182 -9.38 -4.77 7.73
CA ASN A 182 -10.80 -5.09 7.59
C ASN A 182 -11.02 -6.58 7.31
N GLN A 183 -10.19 -7.21 6.46
CA GLN A 183 -10.26 -8.66 6.24
C GLN A 183 -9.97 -9.44 7.52
N LEU A 184 -8.97 -9.05 8.31
CA LEU A 184 -8.61 -9.75 9.54
C LEU A 184 -9.74 -9.67 10.57
N GLU A 185 -10.36 -8.50 10.74
CA GLU A 185 -11.53 -8.31 11.59
C GLU A 185 -12.71 -9.18 11.16
N LEU A 186 -13.04 -9.20 9.86
CA LEU A 186 -14.14 -10.01 9.34
C LEU A 186 -13.84 -11.51 9.44
N LEU A 187 -12.59 -11.92 9.23
CA LEU A 187 -12.15 -13.31 9.37
C LEU A 187 -12.28 -13.77 10.82
N GLN A 188 -11.92 -12.92 11.79
CA GLN A 188 -12.08 -13.20 13.21
C GLN A 188 -13.56 -13.33 13.60
N GLN A 189 -14.44 -12.50 13.02
CA GLN A 189 -15.87 -12.48 13.33
C GLN A 189 -16.66 -13.61 12.64
N THR A 190 -16.29 -13.99 11.41
CA THR A 190 -17.11 -14.86 10.55
C THR A 190 -16.43 -16.17 10.12
N GLY A 191 -15.10 -16.28 10.27
CA GLY A 191 -14.29 -17.40 9.78
C GLY A 191 -14.13 -17.46 8.24
N LYS A 192 -14.69 -16.48 7.50
CA LYS A 192 -14.68 -16.44 6.03
C LYS A 192 -13.77 -15.33 5.51
N SER A 193 -13.12 -15.60 4.36
CA SER A 193 -12.33 -14.61 3.64
C SER A 193 -13.07 -14.15 2.39
N THR A 194 -13.08 -12.85 2.15
CA THR A 194 -13.71 -12.24 0.97
C THR A 194 -12.83 -12.42 -0.28
N PHE A 195 -11.52 -12.62 -0.11
CA PHE A 195 -10.58 -12.83 -1.22
C PHE A 195 -10.71 -14.20 -1.88
N LEU A 196 -11.10 -15.24 -1.14
CA LEU A 196 -11.17 -16.64 -1.64
C LEU A 196 -12.59 -17.04 -2.09
N GLY A 197 -13.30 -16.14 -2.76
CA GLY A 197 -14.65 -16.41 -3.28
C GLY A 197 -15.76 -16.40 -2.22
N GLY A 198 -15.46 -15.96 -1.00
CA GLY A 198 -16.46 -15.69 0.02
C GLY A 198 -17.31 -14.49 -0.38
N ARG A 199 -18.58 -14.72 -0.74
CA ARG A 199 -19.58 -13.67 -1.06
C ARG A 199 -20.01 -12.84 0.15
N ASP A 200 -19.16 -12.66 1.16
CA ASP A 200 -19.48 -11.85 2.34
C ASP A 200 -19.37 -10.33 2.05
N ALA A 201 -19.76 -9.95 0.84
CA ALA A 201 -19.97 -8.59 0.41
C ALA A 201 -20.98 -7.85 1.29
N GLN A 202 -21.92 -8.60 1.89
CA GLN A 202 -22.93 -8.06 2.79
C GLN A 202 -22.35 -7.34 4.01
N GLN A 203 -21.20 -7.78 4.54
CA GLN A 203 -20.53 -7.09 5.64
C GLN A 203 -19.38 -6.19 5.15
N TRP A 204 -18.67 -6.62 4.10
CA TRP A 204 -17.50 -5.90 3.60
C TRP A 204 -17.86 -4.56 2.95
N ILE A 205 -18.86 -4.52 2.06
CA ILE A 205 -19.26 -3.31 1.33
C ILE A 205 -19.78 -2.21 2.27
N PRO A 206 -20.66 -2.48 3.26
CA PRO A 206 -21.09 -1.45 4.20
C PRO A 206 -19.93 -0.85 5.02
N ARG A 207 -18.92 -1.66 5.37
CA ARG A 207 -17.72 -1.14 6.03
C ARG A 207 -16.91 -0.23 5.11
N LEU A 208 -16.74 -0.61 3.85
CA LEU A 208 -16.09 0.25 2.85
C LEU A 208 -16.82 1.59 2.70
N LYS A 209 -18.15 1.57 2.58
CA LYS A 209 -18.97 2.80 2.50
C LYS A 209 -18.76 3.70 3.71
N ARG A 210 -18.80 3.12 4.92
CA ARG A 210 -18.58 3.87 6.16
C ARG A 210 -17.19 4.50 6.20
N ALA A 211 -16.16 3.79 5.74
CA ALA A 211 -14.80 4.33 5.67
C ALA A 211 -14.70 5.55 4.72
N PHE A 212 -15.35 5.50 3.55
CA PHE A 212 -15.48 6.67 2.67
C PHE A 212 -16.26 7.82 3.33
N GLU A 213 -17.37 7.53 4.00
CA GLU A 213 -18.17 8.51 4.73
C GLU A 213 -17.38 9.16 5.87
N GLN A 214 -16.46 8.43 6.50
CA GLN A 214 -15.61 8.93 7.58
C GLN A 214 -14.33 9.61 7.08
N GLY A 215 -14.00 9.49 5.80
CA GLY A 215 -12.77 10.04 5.25
C GLY A 215 -11.54 9.25 5.69
N GLU A 216 -11.63 7.93 5.83
CA GLU A 216 -10.49 7.12 6.30
C GLU A 216 -9.35 7.05 5.27
N PHE A 217 -9.66 7.22 3.99
CA PHE A 217 -8.70 7.02 2.88
C PHE A 217 -7.99 8.33 2.48
N ARG A 218 -7.39 9.01 3.45
CA ARG A 218 -6.64 10.25 3.24
C ARG A 218 -5.15 10.01 3.43
N GLY A 219 -4.37 10.23 2.38
CA GLY A 219 -2.92 10.29 2.46
C GLY A 219 -2.43 11.65 2.95
N TYR A 220 -1.14 11.87 2.75
CA TYR A 220 -0.44 13.12 2.97
C TYR A 220 0.67 13.27 1.93
N TYR A 221 1.27 14.45 1.86
CA TYR A 221 2.56 14.66 1.20
C TYR A 221 3.52 15.39 2.14
N VAL A 222 4.81 15.28 1.87
CA VAL A 222 5.89 16.03 2.52
C VAL A 222 6.26 17.20 1.62
N PRO A 223 6.04 18.45 2.08
CA PRO A 223 6.37 19.63 1.27
C PRO A 223 7.82 19.65 0.81
N GLU A 224 8.07 19.90 -0.48
CA GLU A 224 9.43 20.05 -1.03
C GLU A 224 10.09 21.34 -0.56
N GLU A 225 9.30 22.41 -0.39
CA GLU A 225 9.78 23.71 0.05
C GLU A 225 10.23 23.65 1.54
N PRO A 226 11.52 23.93 1.84
CA PRO A 226 12.03 23.79 3.20
C PRO A 226 11.35 24.70 4.23
N GLY A 227 10.91 25.89 3.83
CA GLY A 227 10.14 26.82 4.65
C GLY A 227 8.83 26.24 5.11
N GLU A 228 8.07 25.63 4.22
CA GLU A 228 6.82 24.94 4.51
C GLU A 228 7.07 23.69 5.37
N ARG A 229 8.11 22.91 5.06
CA ARG A 229 8.47 21.72 5.84
C ARG A 229 8.82 22.04 7.31
N ARG A 230 9.35 23.24 7.57
CA ARG A 230 9.57 23.74 8.95
C ARG A 230 8.27 23.98 9.71
N LEU A 231 7.20 24.33 9.01
CA LEU A 231 5.89 24.60 9.61
C LEU A 231 5.06 23.32 9.76
N ALA A 232 5.12 22.45 8.76
CA ALA A 232 4.43 21.16 8.74
C ALA A 232 5.30 20.10 8.06
N GLN A 233 5.75 19.11 8.83
CA GLN A 233 6.53 17.99 8.30
C GLN A 233 5.73 17.13 7.31
N LYS A 234 4.40 17.10 7.46
CA LYS A 234 3.44 16.42 6.57
C LYS A 234 2.21 17.30 6.40
N ARG A 235 1.64 17.33 5.20
CA ARG A 235 0.37 17.97 4.88
C ARG A 235 -0.67 16.91 4.56
N TYR A 236 -1.63 16.75 5.47
CA TYR A 236 -2.69 15.76 5.31
C TYR A 236 -3.77 16.26 4.34
N LEU A 237 -4.18 15.37 3.45
CA LEU A 237 -5.27 15.63 2.52
C LEU A 237 -6.58 15.80 3.29
N ALA A 238 -7.42 16.71 2.83
CA ALA A 238 -8.79 16.84 3.30
C ALA A 238 -9.66 15.68 2.81
N LYS A 239 -10.82 15.49 3.44
CA LYS A 239 -11.77 14.43 3.06
C LYS A 239 -12.24 14.55 1.60
N SER A 240 -12.33 15.76 1.04
CA SER A 240 -12.67 15.97 -0.37
C SER A 240 -11.60 15.48 -1.35
N SER A 241 -10.35 15.35 -0.90
CA SER A 241 -9.21 14.82 -1.66
C SER A 241 -8.80 13.42 -1.23
N GLN A 242 -9.69 12.69 -0.53
CA GLN A 242 -9.48 11.26 -0.25
C GLN A 242 -9.49 10.43 -1.54
N LEU A 243 -9.11 9.15 -1.42
CA LEU A 243 -9.23 8.13 -2.48
C LEU A 243 -10.61 8.18 -3.17
N SER A 244 -10.68 8.00 -4.48
CA SER A 244 -11.96 7.76 -5.19
C SER A 244 -12.38 6.29 -5.20
N LEU A 245 -13.64 6.07 -5.55
CA LEU A 245 -14.14 4.72 -5.78
C LEU A 245 -13.38 4.02 -6.92
N GLU A 246 -13.13 4.70 -8.03
CA GLU A 246 -12.42 4.10 -9.16
C GLU A 246 -11.00 3.68 -8.79
N GLU A 247 -10.30 4.48 -7.98
CA GLU A 247 -9.00 4.11 -7.42
C GLU A 247 -9.11 2.89 -6.50
N ALA A 248 -10.09 2.86 -5.60
CA ALA A 248 -10.31 1.71 -4.73
C ALA A 248 -10.56 0.43 -5.55
N LEU A 249 -11.41 0.49 -6.57
CA LEU A 249 -11.78 -0.66 -7.40
C LEU A 249 -10.58 -1.19 -8.20
N VAL A 250 -9.76 -0.31 -8.79
CA VAL A 250 -8.57 -0.76 -9.52
C VAL A 250 -7.53 -1.38 -8.58
N ILE A 251 -7.32 -0.83 -7.38
CA ILE A 251 -6.41 -1.42 -6.38
C ILE A 251 -6.94 -2.80 -5.95
N MET A 252 -8.24 -2.89 -5.67
CA MET A 252 -8.90 -4.13 -5.27
C MET A 252 -8.71 -5.24 -6.32
N GLU A 253 -8.92 -4.93 -7.59
CA GLU A 253 -8.80 -5.90 -8.68
C GLU A 253 -7.33 -6.20 -9.03
N GLN A 254 -6.53 -5.16 -9.24
CA GLN A 254 -5.22 -5.28 -9.85
C GLN A 254 -4.11 -5.60 -8.84
N ALA A 255 -4.17 -5.05 -7.62
CA ALA A 255 -3.13 -5.28 -6.60
C ALA A 255 -3.54 -6.31 -5.53
N ILE A 256 -4.78 -6.23 -5.04
CA ILE A 256 -5.23 -7.06 -3.90
C ILE A 256 -5.68 -8.45 -4.36
N GLY A 257 -6.38 -8.53 -5.50
CA GLY A 257 -6.88 -9.77 -6.06
C GLY A 257 -8.31 -10.12 -5.63
N PHE A 258 -9.17 -9.12 -5.42
CA PHE A 258 -10.61 -9.36 -5.36
C PHE A 258 -11.13 -9.92 -6.69
N SER A 259 -12.16 -10.75 -6.64
CA SER A 259 -12.80 -11.24 -7.86
C SER A 259 -13.54 -10.12 -8.60
N ASN A 260 -13.60 -10.22 -9.92
CA ASN A 260 -14.31 -9.25 -10.76
C ASN A 260 -15.79 -9.11 -10.36
N ASP A 261 -16.45 -10.22 -9.98
CA ASP A 261 -17.82 -10.20 -9.46
C ASP A 261 -17.96 -9.36 -8.17
N PHE A 262 -16.98 -9.45 -7.27
CA PHE A 262 -16.97 -8.66 -6.04
C PHE A 262 -16.77 -7.18 -6.36
N VAL A 263 -15.83 -6.85 -7.24
CA VAL A 263 -15.55 -5.48 -7.69
C VAL A 263 -16.79 -4.86 -8.33
N LYS A 264 -17.48 -5.58 -9.22
CA LYS A 264 -18.77 -5.15 -9.80
C LYS A 264 -19.86 -4.93 -8.76
N MET A 265 -19.95 -5.81 -7.76
CA MET A 265 -20.93 -5.66 -6.68
C MET A 265 -20.62 -4.44 -5.79
N ALA A 266 -19.34 -4.20 -5.50
CA ALA A 266 -18.89 -3.00 -4.81
C ALA A 266 -19.24 -1.76 -5.63
N ASP A 267 -18.86 -1.70 -6.91
CA ASP A 267 -19.16 -0.58 -7.80
C ASP A 267 -20.67 -0.25 -7.86
N ALA A 268 -21.51 -1.25 -8.08
CA ALA A 268 -22.97 -1.11 -8.13
C ALA A 268 -23.57 -0.65 -6.79
N SER A 269 -22.88 -0.84 -5.67
CA SER A 269 -23.35 -0.43 -4.36
C SER A 269 -23.11 1.05 -4.08
N PHE A 270 -22.26 1.74 -4.84
CA PHE A 270 -21.89 3.14 -4.61
C PHE A 270 -22.61 4.10 -5.56
N GLY A 271 -23.00 5.26 -5.02
CA GLY A 271 -23.55 6.37 -5.81
C GLY A 271 -22.47 7.23 -6.47
N LEU A 272 -22.87 8.37 -7.04
CA LEU A 272 -21.96 9.29 -7.74
C LEU A 272 -21.00 10.06 -6.82
N THR A 273 -21.30 10.15 -5.52
CA THR A 273 -20.59 11.01 -4.55
C THR A 273 -19.09 10.78 -4.46
N TRP A 274 -18.62 9.54 -4.64
CA TRP A 274 -17.23 9.16 -4.45
C TRP A 274 -16.50 8.85 -5.77
N ARG A 275 -17.16 9.14 -6.90
CA ARG A 275 -16.61 8.86 -8.22
C ARG A 275 -15.70 9.97 -8.71
N SER A 276 -14.62 9.57 -9.36
CA SER A 276 -13.69 10.44 -10.08
C SER A 276 -14.20 10.72 -11.49
N ALA A 277 -14.06 11.97 -11.92
CA ALA A 277 -14.28 12.37 -13.32
C ALA A 277 -13.07 12.08 -14.23
N CYS A 278 -11.96 11.61 -13.66
CA CYS A 278 -10.67 11.47 -14.36
C CYS A 278 -10.59 10.28 -15.32
N LEU A 279 -11.41 9.24 -15.13
CA LEU A 279 -11.42 8.06 -15.99
C LEU A 279 -12.64 8.11 -16.92
N THR A 280 -12.41 7.90 -18.21
CA THR A 280 -13.48 7.81 -19.23
C THR A 280 -14.21 6.46 -19.12
N GLU A 281 -15.44 6.34 -19.64
CA GLU A 281 -16.21 5.07 -19.59
C GLU A 281 -15.46 3.87 -20.18
N LYS A 282 -14.53 4.09 -21.13
CA LYS A 282 -13.68 3.05 -21.71
C LYS A 282 -12.66 2.46 -20.75
N GLU A 283 -12.23 3.23 -19.74
CA GLU A 283 -11.29 2.81 -18.70
C GLU A 283 -12.02 2.23 -17.47
N ARG A 284 -13.36 2.30 -17.43
CA ARG A 284 -14.20 1.73 -16.37
C ARG A 284 -14.62 0.28 -16.63
N VAL A 285 -14.41 -0.24 -17.84
CA VAL A 285 -15.00 -1.50 -18.32
C VAL A 285 -13.97 -2.56 -18.74
N ASN A 286 -12.67 -2.26 -18.69
CA ASN A 286 -11.60 -3.20 -19.06
C ASN A 286 -10.75 -3.61 -17.86
#